data_AF-A0AAQ0U6J0-F1
#
_entry.id   AF-A0AAQ0U6J0-F1
#
_cell.length_a   1.000
_cell.length_b   1.000
_cell.length_c   1.000
_cell.angle_alpha   90.00
_cell.angle_beta   90.00
_cell.angle_gamma   90.00
#
_symmetry.space_group_name_H-M   'P 1'
#
loop_
_entity.id
_entity.type
_entity.pdbx_description
1 polymer ?
#
loop_
_entity_poly.entity_id
_entity_poly.type
_entity_poly.pdbx_seq_one_letter_code
_entity_poly.pdbx_strand_id
1 'polypeptide(L)'
;MTHRHLRQVIDVAETAAARLEIPTTMVTLHRDLQHAKMPDGRSLRGPRQHSLRWGAFLLVYGQIEGFFGEVLGYRDEKNRTLPLNPDKIRDVAMKEHAVDLFSQNWGLRTRTLRGKRGNRSDWETYIGTRRIGDYLSDMKSLRNLLTHGGDPSMATNGSGAFWLLQKKRNAQEGDDDENRRVSMRLMGVEGFIQASTDLMAQTILAYGGSLEDVPDWPEPERSKPSTEEKPNLPLIP
;
A
#
# COMPACT_ATOMS: atom_id res chain seq x y z
N MET A 1 22.12 -10.89 21.72
CA MET A 1 22.20 -9.57 21.03
C MET A 1 20.90 -9.19 20.31
N THR A 2 19.84 -9.99 20.38
CA THR A 2 18.58 -9.83 19.61
C THR A 2 17.60 -8.78 20.18
N HIS A 3 17.60 -8.50 21.48
CA HIS A 3 16.58 -7.64 22.11
C HIS A 3 16.64 -6.14 21.76
N ARG A 4 17.79 -5.61 21.32
CA ARG A 4 17.94 -4.16 21.11
C ARG A 4 17.21 -3.66 19.87
N HIS A 5 17.26 -4.41 18.77
CA HIS A 5 16.62 -4.01 17.52
C HIS A 5 15.12 -4.25 17.54
N LEU A 6 14.63 -5.30 18.20
CA LEU A 6 13.19 -5.57 18.31
C LEU A 6 12.43 -4.40 18.94
N ARG A 7 12.91 -3.87 20.07
CA ARG A 7 12.25 -2.74 20.73
C ARG A 7 12.15 -1.51 19.83
N GLN A 8 13.22 -1.19 19.11
CA GLN A 8 13.21 -0.12 18.12
C GLN A 8 12.18 -0.37 17.01
N VAL A 9 12.08 -1.60 16.51
CA VAL A 9 11.10 -1.96 15.47
C VAL A 9 9.66 -1.76 15.97
N ILE A 10 9.38 -2.14 17.23
CA ILE A 10 8.08 -1.95 17.87
C ILE A 10 7.77 -0.45 18.02
N ASP A 11 8.70 0.35 18.58
CA ASP A 11 8.51 1.79 18.77
C ASP A 11 8.25 2.52 17.43
N VAL A 12 8.94 2.11 16.35
CA VAL A 12 8.74 2.65 15.00
C VAL A 12 7.41 2.17 14.41
N ALA A 13 6.98 0.93 14.68
CA ALA A 13 5.69 0.40 14.26
C ALA A 13 4.52 1.13 14.94
N GLU A 14 4.59 1.41 16.24
CA GLU A 14 3.60 2.21 16.97
C GLU A 14 3.50 3.62 16.39
N THR A 15 4.65 4.24 16.10
CA THR A 15 4.70 5.55 15.43
C THR A 15 4.04 5.50 14.05
N ALA A 16 4.31 4.44 13.27
CA ALA A 16 3.69 4.25 11.96
C ALA A 16 2.17 4.05 12.08
N ALA A 17 1.70 3.27 13.06
CA ALA A 17 0.28 3.07 13.33
C ALA A 17 -0.43 4.40 13.60
N ALA A 18 0.12 5.22 14.50
CA ALA A 18 -0.42 6.54 14.80
C ALA A 18 -0.45 7.46 13.56
N ARG A 19 0.56 7.39 12.70
CA ARG A 19 0.62 8.18 11.46
C ARG A 19 -0.31 7.67 10.35
N LEU A 20 -0.71 6.40 10.40
CA LEU A 20 -1.67 5.80 9.46
C LEU A 20 -3.13 6.19 9.76
N GLU A 21 -3.44 6.75 10.92
CA GLU A 21 -4.78 7.27 11.25
C GLU A 21 -5.29 8.29 10.24
N ILE A 22 -4.41 9.20 9.79
CA ILE A 22 -4.75 10.25 8.83
C ILE A 22 -5.17 9.65 7.47
N PRO A 23 -4.34 8.86 6.77
CA PRO A 23 -4.77 8.26 5.51
C PRO A 23 -5.98 7.34 5.65
N THR A 24 -6.11 6.63 6.77
CA THR A 24 -7.29 5.82 7.09
C THR A 24 -8.56 6.69 7.17
N THR A 25 -8.50 7.81 7.89
CA THR A 25 -9.60 8.77 7.99
C THR A 25 -9.94 9.39 6.62
N MET A 26 -8.94 9.68 5.79
CA MET A 26 -9.17 10.20 4.44
C MET A 26 -9.92 9.21 3.54
N VAL A 27 -9.67 7.91 3.72
CA VAL A 27 -10.40 6.85 3.01
C VAL A 27 -11.86 6.79 3.47
N THR A 28 -12.12 6.88 4.78
CA THR A 28 -13.48 7.00 5.34
C THR A 28 -14.20 8.23 4.79
N LEU A 29 -13.58 9.41 4.89
CA LEU A 29 -14.12 10.68 4.37
C LEU A 29 -14.43 10.61 2.87
N HIS A 30 -13.58 9.96 2.06
CA HIS A 30 -13.88 9.76 0.65
C HIS A 30 -15.21 9.01 0.47
N ARG A 31 -15.54 8.03 1.31
CA ARG A 31 -16.82 7.30 1.23
C ARG A 31 -17.99 8.16 1.69
N ASP A 32 -17.84 8.93 2.76
CA ASP A 32 -18.92 9.80 3.26
C ASP A 32 -19.32 10.85 2.22
N LEU A 33 -18.32 11.44 1.57
CA LEU A 33 -18.51 12.42 0.51
C LEU A 33 -19.21 11.85 -0.74
N GLN A 34 -19.25 10.53 -0.92
CA GLN A 34 -19.98 9.88 -2.01
C GLN A 34 -21.49 10.17 -1.92
N HIS A 35 -22.01 10.27 -0.70
CA HIS A 35 -23.43 10.43 -0.41
C HIS A 35 -23.77 11.82 0.16
N ALA A 36 -22.76 12.59 0.56
CA ALA A 36 -22.96 13.90 1.15
C ALA A 36 -23.45 14.96 0.13
N LYS A 37 -24.25 15.90 0.65
CA LYS A 37 -24.73 17.08 -0.06
C LYS A 37 -24.41 18.33 0.75
N MET A 38 -24.14 19.42 0.04
CA MET A 38 -24.07 20.76 0.61
C MET A 38 -25.46 21.21 1.10
N PRO A 39 -25.55 22.22 1.98
CA PRO A 39 -26.83 22.78 2.43
C PRO A 39 -27.74 23.27 1.29
N ASP A 40 -27.16 23.66 0.15
CA ASP A 40 -27.87 24.07 -1.07
C ASP A 40 -28.28 22.89 -1.98
N GLY A 41 -28.07 21.65 -1.53
CA GLY A 41 -28.44 20.43 -2.25
C GLY A 41 -27.41 19.92 -3.26
N ARG A 42 -26.31 20.65 -3.52
CA ARG A 42 -25.25 20.21 -4.44
C ARG A 42 -24.51 18.99 -3.89
N SER A 43 -24.24 18.01 -4.75
CA SER A 43 -23.46 16.83 -4.37
C SER A 43 -21.99 17.20 -4.14
N LEU A 44 -21.38 16.61 -3.12
CA LEU A 44 -19.93 16.68 -2.88
C LEU A 44 -19.14 15.64 -3.70
N ARG A 45 -19.83 14.80 -4.47
CA ARG A 45 -19.21 13.84 -5.38
C ARG A 45 -18.50 14.56 -6.52
N GLY A 46 -17.22 14.22 -6.76
CA GLY A 46 -16.50 14.80 -7.89
C GLY A 46 -14.97 14.64 -7.85
N PRO A 47 -14.25 15.37 -8.71
CA PRO A 47 -12.80 15.26 -8.83
C PRO A 47 -12.04 15.50 -7.51
N ARG A 48 -12.51 16.44 -6.67
CA ARG A 48 -11.89 16.73 -5.37
C ARG A 48 -12.01 15.55 -4.39
N GLN A 49 -13.18 14.90 -4.34
CA GLN A 49 -13.36 13.66 -3.60
C GLN A 49 -12.38 12.59 -4.12
N HIS A 50 -12.30 12.39 -5.44
CA HIS A 50 -11.40 11.39 -6.03
C HIS A 50 -9.91 11.66 -5.78
N SER A 51 -9.51 12.91 -5.55
CA SER A 51 -8.13 13.24 -5.19
C SER A 51 -7.75 12.81 -3.77
N LEU A 52 -8.72 12.64 -2.85
CA LEU A 52 -8.44 12.17 -1.49
C LEU A 52 -7.74 10.81 -1.49
N ARG A 53 -8.09 9.92 -2.43
CA ARG A 53 -7.46 8.60 -2.55
C ARG A 53 -5.96 8.70 -2.90
N TRP A 54 -5.57 9.73 -3.66
CA TRP A 54 -4.17 9.98 -4.00
C TRP A 54 -3.39 10.56 -2.83
N GLY A 55 -4.00 11.48 -2.07
CA GLY A 55 -3.42 11.99 -0.83
C GLY A 55 -3.23 10.89 0.21
N ALA A 56 -4.26 10.07 0.45
CA ALA A 56 -4.17 8.92 1.36
C ALA A 56 -3.07 7.95 0.92
N PHE A 57 -3.00 7.61 -0.37
CA PHE A 57 -1.94 6.77 -0.91
C PHE A 57 -0.53 7.31 -0.64
N LEU A 58 -0.30 8.60 -0.92
CA LEU A 58 1.02 9.21 -0.70
C LEU A 58 1.43 9.21 0.78
N LEU A 59 0.47 9.45 1.68
CA LEU A 59 0.71 9.40 3.11
C LEU A 59 1.07 7.98 3.57
N VAL A 60 0.35 6.96 3.11
CA VAL A 60 0.68 5.54 3.40
C VAL A 60 2.05 5.17 2.85
N TYR A 61 2.34 5.55 1.60
CA TYR A 61 3.64 5.26 0.97
C TYR A 61 4.78 5.88 1.77
N GLY A 62 4.61 7.14 2.20
CA GLY A 62 5.57 7.82 3.06
C GLY A 62 5.79 7.10 4.39
N GLN A 63 4.73 6.54 5.00
CA GLN A 63 4.86 5.80 6.26
C GLN A 63 5.63 4.50 6.11
N ILE A 64 5.33 3.67 5.11
CA ILE A 64 6.06 2.40 4.95
C ILE A 64 7.52 2.63 4.50
N GLU A 65 7.78 3.64 3.68
CA GLU A 65 9.14 4.02 3.29
C GLU A 65 9.93 4.57 4.51
N GLY A 66 9.27 5.40 5.32
CA GLY A 66 9.82 5.91 6.58
C GLY A 66 10.09 4.81 7.59
N PHE A 67 9.17 3.87 7.77
CA PHE A 67 9.30 2.72 8.66
C PHE A 67 10.58 1.93 8.36
N PHE A 68 10.79 1.49 7.12
CA PHE A 68 12.01 0.76 6.76
C PHE A 68 13.27 1.63 6.88
N GLY A 69 13.17 2.93 6.59
CA GLY A 69 14.28 3.87 6.74
C GLY A 69 14.71 4.06 8.21
N GLU A 70 13.75 4.17 9.13
CA GLU A 70 13.96 4.34 10.57
C GLU A 70 14.39 3.02 11.23
N VAL A 71 13.72 1.91 10.92
CA VAL A 71 14.08 0.57 11.42
C VAL A 71 15.53 0.26 11.08
N LEU A 72 15.97 0.51 9.85
CA LEU A 72 17.30 0.14 9.37
C LEU A 72 18.37 1.23 9.59
N GLY A 73 18.06 2.32 10.29
CA GLY A 73 18.98 3.44 10.51
C GLY A 73 19.51 4.10 9.22
N TYR A 74 18.90 3.79 8.06
CA TYR A 74 19.47 4.11 6.75
C TYR A 74 19.56 5.62 6.51
N ARG A 75 18.57 6.36 7.02
CA ARG A 75 18.52 7.82 6.85
C ARG A 75 19.65 8.51 7.62
N ASP A 76 19.91 8.08 8.84
CA ASP A 76 20.92 8.68 9.71
C ASP A 76 22.33 8.37 9.20
N GLU A 77 22.55 7.16 8.68
CA GLU A 77 23.86 6.77 8.16
C GLU A 77 24.17 7.32 6.76
N LYS A 78 23.19 7.30 5.85
CA LYS A 78 23.42 7.60 4.42
C LYS A 78 22.95 8.99 4.01
N ASN A 79 22.31 9.73 4.92
CA ASN A 79 21.66 11.03 4.65
C ASN A 79 20.73 10.97 3.42
N ARG A 80 20.05 9.85 3.22
CA ARG A 80 19.20 9.54 2.06
C ARG A 80 18.02 8.67 2.47
N THR A 81 16.92 8.78 1.76
CA THR A 81 15.76 7.89 1.94
C THR A 81 16.08 6.48 1.42
N LEU A 82 15.72 5.45 2.19
CA LEU A 82 15.71 4.07 1.72
C LEU A 82 14.46 3.88 0.85
N PRO A 83 14.57 3.67 -0.47
CA PRO A 83 13.39 3.45 -1.29
C PRO A 83 12.70 2.16 -0.89
N LEU A 84 11.37 2.13 -1.02
CA LEU A 84 10.56 0.92 -0.84
C LEU A 84 10.84 -0.10 -1.98
N ASN A 85 11.96 -0.81 -1.87
CA ASN A 85 12.44 -1.82 -2.80
C ASN A 85 12.86 -3.07 -1.98
N PRO A 86 12.18 -4.22 -2.16
CA PRO A 86 12.43 -5.42 -1.35
C PRO A 86 13.88 -5.89 -1.32
N ASP A 87 14.56 -5.92 -2.47
CA ASP A 87 15.93 -6.43 -2.55
C ASP A 87 16.89 -5.52 -1.80
N LYS A 88 16.78 -4.20 -2.00
CA LYS A 88 17.61 -3.24 -1.28
C LYS A 88 17.33 -3.25 0.23
N ILE A 89 16.06 -3.38 0.63
CA ILE A 89 15.70 -3.47 2.06
C ILE A 89 16.27 -4.75 2.67
N ARG A 90 16.12 -5.89 1.98
CA ARG A 90 16.70 -7.18 2.39
C ARG A 90 18.22 -7.09 2.56
N ASP A 91 18.92 -6.52 1.58
CA ASP A 91 20.37 -6.39 1.60
C ASP A 91 20.85 -5.57 2.80
N VAL A 92 20.19 -4.43 3.09
CA VAL A 92 20.53 -3.59 4.24
C VAL A 92 20.21 -4.31 5.56
N ALA A 93 19.03 -4.94 5.67
CA ALA A 93 18.64 -5.67 6.88
C ALA A 93 19.59 -6.82 7.20
N MET A 94 19.99 -7.59 6.18
CA MET A 94 20.94 -8.67 6.35
C MET A 94 22.33 -8.16 6.74
N LYS A 95 22.81 -7.11 6.07
CA LYS A 95 24.15 -6.56 6.29
C LYS A 95 24.31 -5.89 7.64
N GLU A 96 23.34 -5.06 8.04
CA GLU A 96 23.47 -4.23 9.23
C GLU A 96 22.89 -4.93 10.47
N HIS A 97 21.81 -5.70 10.32
CA HIS A 97 21.06 -6.28 11.44
C HIS A 97 21.05 -7.82 11.49
N ALA A 98 21.61 -8.50 10.48
CA ALA A 98 21.56 -9.96 10.34
C ALA A 98 20.13 -10.54 10.37
N VAL A 99 19.16 -9.80 9.80
CA VAL A 99 17.76 -10.21 9.69
C VAL A 99 17.37 -10.45 8.23
N ASP A 100 16.73 -11.58 7.96
CA ASP A 100 16.20 -11.91 6.63
C ASP A 100 14.79 -11.33 6.43
N LEU A 101 14.71 -10.21 5.70
CA LEU A 101 13.44 -9.58 5.32
C LEU A 101 13.05 -9.92 3.89
N PHE A 102 11.75 -9.85 3.58
CA PHE A 102 11.22 -10.18 2.26
C PHE A 102 11.68 -11.55 1.77
N SER A 103 11.62 -12.57 2.62
CA SER A 103 11.96 -13.95 2.23
C SER A 103 10.85 -14.59 1.38
N GLN A 104 11.04 -15.82 0.90
CA GLN A 104 10.03 -16.50 0.07
C GLN A 104 8.71 -16.77 0.81
N ASN A 105 8.73 -16.76 2.14
CA ASN A 105 7.55 -17.00 2.98
C ASN A 105 6.83 -15.71 3.35
N TRP A 106 7.34 -14.55 2.92
CA TRP A 106 6.65 -13.29 3.14
C TRP A 106 5.44 -13.17 2.23
N GLY A 107 4.44 -12.42 2.70
CA GLY A 107 3.33 -12.05 1.86
C GLY A 107 2.66 -10.76 2.28
N LEU A 108 1.61 -10.38 1.56
CA LEU A 108 0.76 -9.24 1.90
C LEU A 108 -0.64 -9.50 1.39
N ARG A 109 -1.64 -8.93 2.07
CA ARG A 109 -3.03 -8.94 1.63
C ARG A 109 -3.34 -7.61 0.98
N THR A 110 -3.93 -7.66 -0.21
CA THR A 110 -4.30 -6.46 -0.95
C THR A 110 -5.57 -6.68 -1.77
N ARG A 111 -6.06 -5.61 -2.40
CA ARG A 111 -7.25 -5.66 -3.26
C ARG A 111 -6.84 -5.66 -4.71
N THR A 112 -7.36 -6.62 -5.47
CA THR A 112 -7.10 -6.77 -6.91
C THR A 112 -8.40 -6.93 -7.67
N LEU A 113 -8.34 -6.85 -9.00
CA LEU A 113 -9.50 -7.06 -9.84
C LEU A 113 -9.57 -8.49 -10.36
N ARG A 114 -10.72 -9.12 -10.10
CA ARG A 114 -10.98 -10.46 -10.61
C ARG A 114 -11.69 -10.39 -11.96
N GLY A 115 -10.92 -10.57 -13.04
CA GLY A 115 -11.43 -10.84 -14.39
C GLY A 115 -12.03 -9.65 -15.13
N LYS A 116 -12.30 -9.86 -16.43
CA LYS A 116 -12.69 -8.80 -17.40
C LYS A 116 -14.14 -8.27 -17.27
N ARG A 117 -14.97 -8.78 -16.34
CA ARG A 117 -16.44 -8.57 -16.35
C ARG A 117 -17.07 -7.99 -15.07
N GLY A 118 -16.32 -7.81 -13.97
CA GLY A 118 -16.89 -7.32 -12.72
C GLY A 118 -16.33 -5.98 -12.27
N ASN A 119 -17.18 -5.06 -11.80
CA ASN A 119 -16.82 -3.76 -11.19
C ASN A 119 -16.30 -3.88 -9.73
N ARG A 120 -15.99 -5.10 -9.28
CA ARG A 120 -15.68 -5.38 -7.87
C ARG A 120 -14.23 -5.82 -7.72
N SER A 121 -13.58 -5.31 -6.68
CA SER A 121 -12.27 -5.76 -6.23
C SER A 121 -12.41 -6.84 -5.17
N ASP A 122 -11.62 -7.91 -5.29
CA ASP A 122 -11.58 -8.99 -4.31
C ASP A 122 -10.29 -8.87 -3.50
N TRP A 123 -10.27 -9.47 -2.30
CA TRP A 123 -9.01 -9.62 -1.57
C TRP A 123 -8.16 -10.71 -2.22
N GLU A 124 -6.85 -10.49 -2.23
CA GLU A 124 -5.87 -11.44 -2.73
C GLU A 124 -4.63 -11.42 -1.83
N THR A 125 -4.00 -12.58 -1.66
CA THR A 125 -2.72 -12.71 -0.96
C THR A 125 -1.59 -12.80 -1.98
N TYR A 126 -0.61 -11.91 -1.86
CA TYR A 126 0.61 -11.98 -2.65
C TYR A 126 1.69 -12.61 -1.78
N ILE A 127 2.23 -13.75 -2.20
CA ILE A 127 3.24 -14.50 -1.45
C ILE A 127 4.52 -14.57 -2.28
N GLY A 128 5.65 -14.48 -1.60
CA GLY A 128 6.98 -14.63 -2.18
C GLY A 128 7.52 -13.35 -2.81
N THR A 129 8.81 -13.38 -3.09
CA THR A 129 9.60 -12.19 -3.42
C THR A 129 9.15 -11.52 -4.71
N ARG A 130 8.81 -12.32 -5.73
CA ARG A 130 8.40 -11.81 -7.04
C ARG A 130 7.10 -11.02 -6.98
N ARG A 131 6.04 -11.60 -6.39
CA ARG A 131 4.71 -10.96 -6.34
C ARG A 131 4.72 -9.70 -5.48
N ILE A 132 5.44 -9.72 -4.36
CA ILE A 132 5.65 -8.53 -3.53
C ILE A 132 6.47 -7.48 -4.30
N GLY A 133 7.53 -7.89 -5.00
CA GLY A 133 8.36 -7.01 -5.82
C GLY A 133 7.56 -6.31 -6.92
N ASP A 134 6.76 -7.06 -7.68
CA ASP A 134 5.89 -6.52 -8.73
C ASP A 134 4.90 -5.49 -8.14
N TYR A 135 4.27 -5.83 -7.00
CA TYR A 135 3.32 -4.94 -6.32
C TYR A 135 3.95 -3.63 -5.86
N LEU A 136 5.08 -3.70 -5.14
CA LEU A 136 5.76 -2.52 -4.62
C LEU A 136 6.38 -1.67 -5.73
N SER A 137 6.80 -2.30 -6.85
CA SER A 137 7.21 -1.60 -8.06
C SER A 137 6.07 -0.77 -8.65
N ASP A 138 4.87 -1.34 -8.75
CA ASP A 138 3.68 -0.62 -9.22
C ASP A 138 3.30 0.55 -8.30
N MET A 139 3.33 0.34 -6.98
CA MET A 139 3.10 1.43 -6.01
C MET A 139 4.16 2.52 -6.15
N LYS A 140 5.44 2.16 -6.31
CA LYS A 140 6.52 3.12 -6.53
C LYS A 140 6.32 3.93 -7.82
N SER A 141 5.91 3.27 -8.90
CA SER A 141 5.61 3.91 -10.19
C SER A 141 4.51 4.96 -10.03
N LEU A 142 3.40 4.58 -9.37
CA LEU A 142 2.30 5.49 -9.07
C LEU A 142 2.75 6.66 -8.19
N ARG A 143 3.53 6.40 -7.13
CA ARG A 143 4.07 7.44 -6.23
C ARG A 143 4.91 8.44 -7.01
N ASN A 144 5.81 7.99 -7.87
CA ASN A 144 6.66 8.87 -8.66
C ASN A 144 5.84 9.78 -9.59
N LEU A 145 4.83 9.23 -10.27
CA LEU A 145 3.94 10.03 -11.11
C LEU A 145 3.21 11.11 -10.30
N LEU A 146 2.63 10.74 -9.15
CA LEU A 146 1.90 11.69 -8.30
C LEU A 146 2.82 12.78 -7.72
N THR A 147 4.02 12.43 -7.25
CA THR A 147 4.97 13.38 -6.67
C THR A 147 5.54 14.37 -7.70
N HIS A 148 5.69 13.94 -8.96
CA HIS A 148 6.26 14.78 -10.02
C HIS A 148 5.20 15.44 -10.92
N GLY A 149 3.91 15.36 -10.57
CA GLY A 149 2.82 15.96 -11.35
C GLY A 149 2.52 15.25 -12.68
N GLY A 150 2.97 14.01 -12.84
CA GLY A 150 2.67 13.15 -13.98
C GLY A 150 1.25 12.61 -13.96
N ASP A 151 0.83 11.98 -15.07
CA ASP A 151 -0.48 11.34 -15.17
C ASP A 151 -0.47 9.99 -14.40
N PRO A 152 -1.21 9.84 -13.29
CA PRO A 152 -1.22 8.61 -12.49
C PRO A 152 -1.80 7.41 -13.24
N SER A 153 -2.47 7.63 -14.38
CA SER A 153 -2.95 6.54 -15.22
C SER A 153 -1.87 5.86 -16.05
N MET A 154 -0.66 6.41 -16.06
CA MET A 154 0.52 5.83 -16.71
C MET A 154 1.35 4.96 -15.75
N ALA A 155 0.84 4.68 -14.55
CA ALA A 155 1.53 3.79 -13.61
C ALA A 155 1.66 2.37 -14.20
N THR A 156 2.73 1.67 -13.82
CA THR A 156 2.88 0.25 -14.18
C THR A 156 1.82 -0.58 -13.46
N ASN A 157 1.49 -1.75 -13.99
CA ASN A 157 0.51 -2.66 -13.40
C ASN A 157 0.93 -4.12 -13.56
N GLY A 158 2.21 -4.42 -13.33
CA GLY A 158 2.76 -5.77 -13.45
C GLY A 158 2.14 -6.76 -12.44
N SER A 159 1.73 -6.25 -11.27
CA SER A 159 1.03 -7.02 -10.25
C SER A 159 -0.44 -7.30 -10.57
N GLY A 160 -1.08 -6.43 -11.36
CA GLY A 160 -2.53 -6.45 -11.59
C GLY A 160 -3.36 -5.78 -10.48
N ALA A 161 -2.74 -5.06 -9.55
CA ALA A 161 -3.44 -4.36 -8.47
C ALA A 161 -4.26 -3.13 -8.93
N PHE A 162 -3.90 -2.51 -10.07
CA PHE A 162 -4.60 -1.33 -10.57
C PHE A 162 -5.72 -1.67 -11.55
N TRP A 163 -6.74 -0.79 -11.56
CA TRP A 163 -7.89 -0.91 -12.45
C TRP A 163 -7.53 -0.52 -13.88
N LEU A 164 -7.71 -1.45 -14.83
CA LEU A 164 -7.57 -1.16 -16.26
C LEU A 164 -8.70 -0.22 -16.72
N LEU A 165 -8.34 0.99 -17.15
CA LEU A 165 -9.28 1.93 -17.73
C LEU A 165 -9.62 1.49 -19.16
N GLN A 166 -10.88 1.64 -19.55
CA GLN A 166 -11.29 1.32 -20.92
C GLN A 166 -10.51 2.18 -21.93
N LYS A 167 -10.20 1.59 -23.09
CA LYS A 167 -9.64 2.30 -24.25
C LYS A 167 -10.55 3.48 -24.58
N LYS A 168 -9.99 4.64 -24.94
CA LYS A 168 -10.81 5.77 -25.44
C LYS A 168 -11.62 5.25 -26.64
N ARG A 169 -12.89 5.66 -26.75
CA ARG A 169 -13.83 5.24 -27.81
C ARG A 169 -13.32 5.49 -29.25
N ASN A 170 -12.26 6.29 -29.42
CA ASN A 170 -11.63 6.64 -30.69
C ASN A 170 -10.17 6.14 -30.81
N ALA A 171 -9.72 5.22 -29.96
CA ALA A 171 -8.37 4.69 -30.07
C ALA A 171 -8.27 3.75 -31.28
N GLN A 172 -7.29 3.99 -32.15
CA GLN A 172 -7.12 3.25 -33.41
C GLN A 172 -6.75 1.78 -33.15
N GLU A 173 -7.15 0.89 -34.07
CA GLU A 173 -6.63 -0.49 -34.14
C GLU A 173 -5.11 -0.41 -34.35
N GLY A 174 -4.34 -1.09 -33.47
CA GLY A 174 -2.88 -1.00 -33.42
C GLY A 174 -2.30 -0.38 -32.14
N ASP A 175 -3.11 0.34 -31.34
CA ASP A 175 -2.76 0.77 -29.97
C ASP A 175 -2.82 -0.42 -28.98
N ASP A 176 -2.12 -1.51 -29.28
CA ASP A 176 -2.19 -2.76 -28.53
C ASP A 176 -1.18 -2.82 -27.38
N ASP A 177 -1.73 -3.21 -26.21
CA ASP A 177 -1.13 -3.53 -24.91
C ASP A 177 -0.19 -2.52 -24.20
N GLU A 178 0.63 -1.75 -24.91
CA GLU A 178 1.70 -0.93 -24.30
C GLU A 178 1.22 0.33 -23.56
N ASN A 179 0.00 0.81 -23.86
CA ASN A 179 -0.60 2.02 -23.29
C ASN A 179 -1.92 1.76 -22.54
N ARG A 180 -2.04 0.61 -21.86
CA ARG A 180 -3.20 0.37 -20.98
C ARG A 180 -3.14 1.30 -19.77
N ARG A 181 -3.94 2.37 -19.84
CA ARG A 181 -4.12 3.31 -18.74
C ARG A 181 -4.74 2.61 -17.53
N VAL A 182 -4.24 2.91 -16.35
CA VAL A 182 -4.68 2.29 -15.10
C VAL A 182 -5.21 3.29 -14.10
N SER A 183 -5.82 2.82 -13.01
CA SER A 183 -6.18 3.68 -11.87
C SER A 183 -6.27 2.86 -10.59
N MET A 184 -5.59 3.30 -9.54
CA MET A 184 -5.86 2.77 -8.21
C MET A 184 -7.19 3.31 -7.69
N ARG A 185 -8.21 2.46 -7.53
CA ARG A 185 -9.50 2.82 -6.93
C ARG A 185 -9.36 3.00 -5.41
N LEU A 186 -10.39 3.51 -4.74
CA LEU A 186 -10.39 3.65 -3.27
C LEU A 186 -10.05 2.31 -2.58
N MET A 187 -10.67 1.22 -3.04
CA MET A 187 -10.37 -0.14 -2.57
C MET A 187 -8.90 -0.54 -2.74
N GLY A 188 -8.21 -0.02 -3.77
CA GLY A 188 -6.78 -0.24 -3.96
C GLY A 188 -5.94 0.50 -2.91
N VAL A 189 -6.37 1.68 -2.45
CA VAL A 189 -5.75 2.39 -1.32
C VAL A 189 -5.94 1.60 -0.03
N GLU A 190 -7.14 1.07 0.22
CA GLU A 190 -7.41 0.18 1.36
C GLU A 190 -6.52 -1.06 1.32
N GLY A 191 -6.39 -1.67 0.15
CA GLY A 191 -5.46 -2.78 -0.07
C GLY A 191 -4.01 -2.40 0.17
N PHE A 192 -3.61 -1.16 -0.09
CA PHE A 192 -2.24 -0.69 0.17
C PHE A 192 -1.99 -0.36 1.64
N ILE A 193 -2.99 0.16 2.37
CA ILE A 193 -2.94 0.27 3.84
C ILE A 193 -2.71 -1.11 4.43
N GLN A 194 -3.54 -2.09 4.06
CA GLN A 194 -3.41 -3.47 4.54
C GLN A 194 -2.05 -4.08 4.19
N ALA A 195 -1.61 -3.92 2.94
CA ALA A 195 -0.32 -4.44 2.51
C ALA A 195 0.84 -3.84 3.32
N SER A 196 0.73 -2.56 3.67
CA SER A 196 1.75 -1.87 4.46
C SER A 196 1.80 -2.39 5.89
N THR A 197 0.65 -2.59 6.53
CA THR A 197 0.58 -3.12 7.89
C THR A 197 1.02 -4.58 7.96
N ASP A 198 0.69 -5.40 6.95
CA ASP A 198 1.20 -6.77 6.84
C ASP A 198 2.73 -6.83 6.74
N LEU A 199 3.34 -5.93 5.95
CA LEU A 199 4.80 -5.88 5.81
C LEU A 199 5.50 -5.40 7.09
N MET A 200 4.91 -4.43 7.80
CA MET A 200 5.44 -3.95 9.08
C MET A 200 5.31 -5.03 10.17
N ALA A 201 4.17 -5.73 10.25
CA ALA A 201 3.96 -6.83 11.19
C ALA A 201 4.92 -8.00 10.93
N GLN A 202 5.13 -8.41 9.68
CA GLN A 202 6.15 -9.42 9.36
C GLN A 202 7.57 -8.96 9.71
N THR A 203 7.84 -7.66 9.63
CA THR A 203 9.12 -7.12 10.07
C THR A 203 9.28 -7.31 11.59
N ILE A 204 8.27 -6.98 12.40
CA ILE A 204 8.31 -7.23 13.86
C ILE A 204 8.63 -8.70 14.16
N LEU A 205 7.91 -9.62 13.51
CA LEU A 205 8.11 -11.07 13.68
C LEU A 205 9.52 -11.52 13.23
N ALA A 206 10.05 -10.97 12.13
CA ALA A 206 11.39 -11.29 11.65
C ALA A 206 12.50 -10.83 12.61
N TYR A 207 12.25 -9.77 13.40
CA TYR A 207 13.15 -9.33 14.47
C TYR A 207 12.96 -10.12 15.78
N GLY A 208 12.18 -11.20 15.76
CA GLY A 208 11.93 -12.08 16.90
C GLY A 208 10.79 -11.61 17.82
N GLY A 209 9.97 -10.67 17.36
CA GLY A 209 8.75 -10.29 18.04
C GLY A 209 7.65 -11.34 17.93
N SER A 210 6.58 -11.10 18.67
CA SER A 210 5.35 -11.89 18.68
C SER A 210 4.18 -11.09 18.10
N LEU A 211 3.01 -11.71 18.02
CA LEU A 211 1.80 -11.01 17.60
C LEU A 211 1.31 -9.99 18.63
N GLU A 212 1.68 -10.15 19.91
CA GLU A 212 1.36 -9.18 20.96
C GLU A 212 2.18 -7.89 20.83
N ASP A 213 3.30 -7.95 20.09
CA ASP A 213 4.15 -6.79 19.78
C ASP A 213 3.68 -6.03 18.53
N VAL A 214 2.70 -6.57 17.80
CA VAL A 214 2.12 -5.90 16.62
C VAL A 214 1.09 -4.88 17.12
N PRO A 215 1.24 -3.58 16.77
CA PRO A 215 0.28 -2.58 17.22
C PRO A 215 -1.07 -2.78 16.56
N ASP A 216 -2.11 -2.26 17.21
CA ASP A 216 -3.43 -2.14 16.61
C ASP A 216 -3.35 -1.19 15.41
N TRP A 217 -3.44 -1.76 14.21
CA TRP A 217 -3.39 -0.98 12.98
C TRP A 217 -4.73 -0.26 12.74
N PRO A 218 -4.71 1.03 12.38
CA PRO A 218 -5.95 1.74 12.06
C PRO A 218 -6.57 1.16 10.79
N GLU A 219 -7.87 0.91 10.83
CA GLU A 219 -8.64 0.42 9.69
C GLU A 219 -9.66 1.46 9.21
N PRO A 220 -9.80 1.67 7.89
CA PRO A 220 -10.84 2.55 7.38
C PRO A 220 -12.21 1.92 7.60
N GLU A 221 -13.20 2.74 7.98
CA GLU A 221 -14.56 2.25 8.21
C GLU A 221 -15.07 1.52 6.98
N ARG A 222 -15.43 0.24 7.13
CA ARG A 222 -15.73 -0.61 5.98
C ARG A 222 -17.20 -0.45 5.57
N SER A 223 -17.44 -0.02 4.33
CA SER A 223 -18.74 -0.15 3.65
C SER A 223 -19.00 -1.61 3.21
N LYS A 224 -20.26 -2.01 2.94
CA LYS A 224 -20.65 -3.41 2.62
C LYS A 224 -19.79 -4.15 1.56
N PRO A 225 -19.20 -3.51 0.53
CA PRO A 225 -18.26 -4.19 -0.38
C PRO A 225 -16.86 -4.41 0.24
N SER A 226 -16.44 -3.55 1.18
CA SER A 226 -15.16 -3.64 1.88
C SER A 226 -15.18 -4.55 3.13
N THR A 227 -16.37 -4.93 3.62
CA THR A 227 -16.53 -5.84 4.80
C THR A 227 -16.23 -7.30 4.48
N GLU A 228 -15.88 -7.64 3.24
CA GLU A 228 -15.41 -8.98 2.89
C GLU A 228 -14.21 -9.38 3.74
N GLU A 229 -14.24 -10.62 4.22
CA GLU A 229 -13.21 -11.20 5.07
C GLU A 229 -11.87 -11.19 4.34
N LYS A 230 -10.81 -10.79 5.05
CA LYS A 230 -9.46 -10.82 4.50
C LYS A 230 -9.02 -12.28 4.43
N PRO A 231 -8.31 -12.70 3.37
CA PRO A 231 -7.72 -14.04 3.34
C PRO A 231 -6.69 -14.17 4.45
N ASN A 232 -6.45 -15.41 4.88
CA ASN A 232 -5.37 -15.70 5.81
C ASN A 232 -4.02 -15.37 5.16
N LEU A 233 -3.15 -14.70 5.92
CA LEU A 233 -1.76 -14.49 5.55
C LEU A 233 -0.91 -15.39 6.45
N PRO A 234 -0.12 -16.33 5.91
CA PRO A 234 0.80 -17.11 6.73
C PRO A 234 1.66 -16.16 7.58
N LEU A 235 1.80 -16.45 8.88
CA LEU A 235 2.54 -15.67 9.88
C LEU A 235 1.79 -14.45 10.48
N ILE A 236 0.65 -14.02 9.94
CA ILE A 236 -0.18 -12.95 10.53
C ILE A 236 -1.66 -13.40 10.50
N PRO A 237 -2.28 -13.73 11.64
CA PRO A 237 -3.68 -14.15 11.69
C PRO A 237 -4.67 -13.09 11.19
#